data_AF-R7SEK3-F1
#
_entry.id   AF-R7SEK3-F1
#
_cell.length_a   1.000
_cell.length_b   1.000
_cell.length_c   1.000
_cell.angle_alpha   90.00
_cell.angle_beta   90.00
_cell.angle_gamma   90.00
#
_symmetry.space_group_name_H-M   'P 1'
#
loop_
_entity.id
_entity.type
_entity.pdbx_description
1 polymer ?
#
loop_
_entity_poly.entity_id
_entity_poly.type
_entity_poly.pdbx_seq_one_letter_code
_entity_poly.pdbx_strand_id
1 'polypeptide(L)'
;MTQWEAWHLLVKLARFGDIPERSHVLDKLMEADIIAICLRTMQHRAVRLRGVAAQLLATLIAESFLSERVSASSAAEILRSLYTLALQDPDSFSDQLNDPENLWQVCHVEHSSLDHPWNENDESRRIMSIRSFGNVQKAALDAAQMFLTMDPHPSQHRYLDILKRRPSVIDLLLDCTLIENLVGDQENTTSSLACENLAAFFRWPPYLVPGISTPIDKAYSAKDRKALTQSLQILTSQPDWTERIIEAWMKSEPEAEDNEKLQRAIYAVNSLYDEPMASTYEETCAARATEFNRRRVSLLRLITTLSYCADGAGVRNVDIYSLLPIAYRASFKINDPNRWDMDIYAWPIWAPLNKTYEKDLDPFYVAPEVLQGPIAFARLLVVLAQRNALDSIQLLQKAPADLSTTTSLAQIQQITHPDIIRRFFRVAFYRIQNSLKRGRASTRDPDRTGTPDAGLAYASTAELTAAVIAFDDNTGGKHALNVRIGARVMLARLLSFVIVVAMTRHRYRRAYYCSLAAASVAEGIPGDDIPDWDETLARIRRQVQESKFALENRESNDDH
;
A
#
# COMPACT_ATOMS: atom_id res chain seq x y z
N MET A 1 17.06 0.02 33.79
CA MET A 1 16.00 1.00 34.14
C MET A 1 16.28 2.36 33.52
N THR A 2 17.35 3.07 33.92
CA THR A 2 17.70 4.44 33.42
C THR A 2 17.80 4.59 31.89
N GLN A 3 18.34 3.58 31.19
CA GLN A 3 18.47 3.64 29.73
C GLN A 3 17.11 3.61 29.02
N TRP A 4 16.17 2.77 29.48
CA TRP A 4 14.85 2.64 28.87
C TRP A 4 14.03 3.94 29.03
N GLU A 5 14.08 4.56 30.20
CA GLU A 5 13.42 5.84 30.47
C GLU A 5 13.96 6.95 29.55
N ALA A 6 15.28 6.99 29.35
CA ALA A 6 15.90 7.94 28.43
C ALA A 6 15.38 7.76 26.99
N TRP A 7 15.23 6.53 26.49
CA TRP A 7 14.64 6.27 25.18
C TRP A 7 13.20 6.77 25.08
N HIS A 8 12.36 6.51 26.09
CA HIS A 8 10.99 7.02 26.10
C HIS A 8 10.90 8.54 26.16
N LEU A 9 11.81 9.18 26.89
CA LEU A 9 11.92 10.64 26.91
C LEU A 9 12.31 11.18 25.52
N LEU A 10 13.21 10.52 24.80
CA LEU A 10 13.56 10.90 23.42
C LEU A 10 12.37 10.74 22.47
N VAL A 11 11.62 9.64 22.58
CA VAL A 11 10.40 9.44 21.78
C VAL A 11 9.42 10.56 22.04
N LYS A 12 9.17 10.89 23.32
CA LYS A 12 8.28 12.00 23.69
C LYS A 12 8.80 13.33 23.15
N LEU A 13 10.07 13.64 23.36
CA LEU A 13 10.69 14.90 22.95
C LEU A 13 10.55 15.14 21.43
N ALA A 14 10.73 14.10 20.61
CA ALA A 14 10.59 14.19 19.16
C ALA A 14 9.16 14.55 18.67
N ARG A 15 8.15 14.42 19.54
CA ARG A 15 6.73 14.74 19.27
C ARG A 15 6.30 16.11 19.75
N PHE A 16 7.07 16.77 20.60
CA PHE A 16 6.66 18.05 21.18
C PHE A 16 7.12 19.22 20.33
N GLY A 17 6.33 20.29 20.41
CA GLY A 17 6.61 21.55 19.72
C GLY A 17 6.00 21.66 18.33
N ASP A 18 6.19 22.84 17.74
CA ASP A 18 5.84 23.13 16.36
C ASP A 18 6.86 22.54 15.36
N ILE A 19 6.64 22.72 14.06
CA ILE A 19 7.54 22.17 13.02
C ILE A 19 8.98 22.69 13.16
N PRO A 20 9.23 24.00 13.31
CA PRO A 20 10.57 24.53 13.58
C PRO A 20 11.24 23.88 14.80
N GLU A 21 10.54 23.77 15.92
CA GLU A 21 11.07 23.15 17.15
C GLU A 21 11.43 21.68 16.93
N ARG A 22 10.56 20.91 16.27
CA ARG A 22 10.81 19.50 15.95
C ARG A 22 12.00 19.32 14.98
N SER A 23 12.12 20.19 13.97
CA SER A 23 13.28 20.18 13.07
C SER A 23 14.57 20.48 13.83
N HIS A 24 14.56 21.45 14.75
CA HIS A 24 15.73 21.78 15.56
C HIS A 24 16.13 20.62 16.47
N VAL A 25 15.16 19.95 17.11
CA VAL A 25 15.42 18.74 17.91
C VAL A 25 16.04 17.65 17.04
N LEU A 26 15.53 17.41 15.83
CA LEU A 26 16.11 16.44 14.91
C LEU A 26 17.56 16.80 14.57
N ASP A 27 17.87 18.06 14.27
CA ASP A 27 19.25 18.50 13.96
C ASP A 27 20.21 18.15 15.11
N LYS A 28 19.80 18.40 16.36
CA LYS A 28 20.58 18.03 17.55
C LYS A 28 20.75 16.53 17.74
N LEU A 29 19.73 15.74 17.43
CA LEU A 29 19.83 14.29 17.47
C LEU A 29 20.72 13.74 16.34
N MET A 30 20.69 14.36 15.17
CA MET A 30 21.55 14.01 14.03
C MET A 30 23.03 14.34 14.31
N GLU A 31 23.32 15.47 14.96
CA GLU A 31 24.67 15.81 15.47
C GLU A 31 25.20 14.72 16.43
N ALA A 32 24.31 14.07 17.18
CA ALA A 32 24.63 12.99 18.10
C ALA A 32 24.59 11.57 17.48
N ASP A 33 24.47 11.46 16.14
CA ASP A 33 24.37 10.19 15.41
C ASP A 33 23.24 9.26 15.90
N ILE A 34 22.05 9.85 16.13
CA ILE A 34 20.89 9.12 16.65
C ILE A 34 20.52 7.90 15.80
N ILE A 35 20.76 7.96 14.47
CA ILE A 35 20.46 6.84 13.57
C ILE A 35 21.34 5.64 13.95
N ALA A 36 22.66 5.79 14.03
CA ALA A 36 23.54 4.67 14.38
C ALA A 36 23.25 4.13 15.79
N ILE A 37 22.88 5.00 16.73
CA ILE A 37 22.46 4.60 18.07
C ILE A 37 21.19 3.74 18.02
N CYS A 38 20.16 4.16 17.25
CA CYS A 38 18.95 3.36 17.04
C CYS A 38 19.26 2.01 16.42
N LEU A 39 20.03 1.98 15.32
CA LEU A 39 20.36 0.74 14.62
C LEU A 39 21.16 -0.24 15.49
N ARG A 40 22.08 0.25 16.31
CA ARG A 40 22.79 -0.58 17.29
C ARG A 40 21.86 -1.10 18.38
N THR A 41 20.94 -0.27 18.86
CA THR A 41 19.99 -0.62 19.94
C THR A 41 18.95 -1.64 19.47
N MET A 42 18.60 -1.66 18.18
CA MET A 42 17.78 -2.73 17.59
C MET A 42 18.41 -4.12 17.69
N GLN A 43 19.72 -4.21 17.94
CA GLN A 43 20.44 -5.48 18.14
C GLN A 43 20.63 -5.81 19.63
N HIS A 44 20.12 -4.97 20.53
CA HIS A 44 20.34 -5.11 21.98
C HIS A 44 19.71 -6.38 22.56
N ARG A 45 20.30 -7.03 23.57
CA ARG A 45 19.74 -8.28 24.13
C ARG A 45 18.27 -8.16 24.55
N ALA A 46 17.91 -7.12 25.29
CA ALA A 46 16.53 -6.89 25.77
C ALA A 46 15.57 -6.48 24.65
N VAL A 47 14.48 -7.24 24.45
CA VAL A 47 13.45 -7.02 23.41
C VAL A 47 12.84 -5.63 23.50
N ARG A 48 12.53 -5.13 24.71
CA ARG A 48 11.92 -3.81 24.89
C ARG A 48 12.78 -2.66 24.35
N LEU A 49 14.10 -2.77 24.50
CA LEU A 49 15.03 -1.74 23.99
C LEU A 49 15.07 -1.74 22.46
N ARG A 50 14.90 -2.90 21.81
CA ARG A 50 14.78 -2.98 20.34
C ARG A 50 13.51 -2.27 19.86
N GLY A 51 12.38 -2.55 20.53
CA GLY A 51 11.08 -1.95 20.21
C GLY A 51 11.08 -0.43 20.34
N VAL A 52 11.61 0.11 21.43
CA VAL A 52 11.65 1.58 21.63
C VAL A 52 12.60 2.26 20.64
N ALA A 53 13.68 1.61 20.21
CA ALA A 53 14.56 2.14 19.17
C ALA A 53 13.85 2.22 17.80
N ALA A 54 13.08 1.19 17.44
CA ALA A 54 12.22 1.22 16.26
C ALA A 54 11.14 2.32 16.37
N GLN A 55 10.50 2.45 17.52
CA GLN A 55 9.50 3.48 17.78
C GLN A 55 10.09 4.90 17.73
N LEU A 56 11.33 5.12 18.21
CA LEU A 56 11.99 6.41 18.08
C LEU A 56 12.24 6.73 16.62
N LEU A 57 12.75 5.79 15.82
CA LEU A 57 12.89 6.03 14.37
C LEU A 57 11.54 6.35 13.71
N ALA A 58 10.49 5.57 14.00
CA ALA A 58 9.14 5.83 13.51
C ALA A 58 8.71 7.27 13.81
N THR A 59 8.94 7.72 15.06
CA THR A 59 8.59 9.07 15.50
C THR A 59 9.42 10.14 14.79
N LEU A 60 10.74 9.97 14.70
CA LEU A 60 11.61 10.92 13.99
C LEU A 60 11.24 11.05 12.51
N ILE A 61 10.80 9.95 11.89
CA ILE A 61 10.32 9.94 10.51
C ILE A 61 8.97 10.65 10.39
N ALA A 62 7.99 10.24 11.18
CA ALA A 62 6.60 10.64 11.01
C ALA A 62 6.28 12.01 11.63
N GLU A 63 7.14 12.52 12.52
CA GLU A 63 6.88 13.76 13.26
C GLU A 63 8.01 14.79 13.17
N SER A 64 9.25 14.37 12.87
CA SER A 64 10.41 15.25 12.82
C SER A 64 11.07 15.34 11.43
N PHE A 65 10.44 14.79 10.39
CA PHE A 65 10.90 14.88 8.98
C PHE A 65 12.27 14.22 8.73
N LEU A 66 12.63 13.17 9.49
CA LEU A 66 13.90 12.44 9.29
C LEU A 66 14.04 11.93 7.86
N SER A 67 12.94 11.52 7.22
CA SER A 67 12.94 11.08 5.84
C SER A 67 13.53 12.16 4.92
N GLU A 68 13.34 13.45 5.12
CA GLU A 68 13.92 14.47 4.23
C GLU A 68 15.43 14.67 4.41
N ARG A 69 15.97 14.30 5.58
CA ARG A 69 17.36 14.58 5.97
C ARG A 69 18.33 13.44 5.67
N VAL A 70 17.83 12.24 5.42
CA VAL A 70 18.67 11.05 5.24
C VAL A 70 19.02 10.79 3.76
N SER A 71 20.29 10.47 3.52
CA SER A 71 20.75 10.00 2.22
C SER A 71 20.08 8.68 1.82
N ALA A 72 20.04 8.37 0.52
CA ALA A 72 19.53 7.07 0.04
C ALA A 72 20.29 5.87 0.64
N SER A 73 21.59 6.03 0.96
CA SER A 73 22.39 4.98 1.60
C SER A 73 21.97 4.76 3.06
N SER A 74 21.77 5.84 3.82
CA SER A 74 21.30 5.76 5.21
C SER A 74 19.89 5.21 5.28
N ALA A 75 19.01 5.64 4.38
CA ALA A 75 17.66 5.12 4.22
C ALA A 75 17.63 3.61 3.94
N ALA A 76 18.49 3.14 3.02
CA ALA A 76 18.62 1.71 2.72
C ALA A 76 19.08 0.91 3.93
N GLU A 77 20.00 1.44 4.74
CA GLU A 77 20.49 0.79 5.95
C GLU A 77 19.43 0.75 7.08
N ILE A 78 18.64 1.83 7.22
CA ILE A 78 17.50 1.87 8.14
C ILE A 78 16.47 0.79 7.76
N LEU A 79 16.02 0.77 6.50
CA LEU A 79 15.02 -0.19 6.04
C LEU A 79 15.51 -1.64 6.15
N ARG A 80 16.77 -1.89 5.78
CA ARG A 80 17.42 -3.20 5.97
C ARG A 80 17.36 -3.65 7.43
N SER A 81 17.75 -2.77 8.35
CA SER A 81 17.78 -3.07 9.79
C SER A 81 16.39 -3.31 10.37
N LEU A 82 15.39 -2.54 9.94
CA LEU A 82 13.99 -2.70 10.34
C LEU A 82 13.42 -4.04 9.86
N TYR A 83 13.64 -4.42 8.60
CA TYR A 83 13.17 -5.71 8.08
C TYR A 83 13.94 -6.89 8.68
N THR A 84 15.25 -6.76 8.90
CA THR A 84 16.02 -7.78 9.63
C THR A 84 15.50 -7.96 11.06
N LEU A 85 15.18 -6.87 11.77
CA LEU A 85 14.59 -6.94 13.11
C LEU A 85 13.24 -7.67 13.10
N ALA A 86 12.38 -7.36 12.12
CA ALA A 86 11.08 -8.01 11.96
C ALA A 86 11.19 -9.52 11.66
N LEU A 87 12.26 -9.95 10.97
CA LEU A 87 12.49 -11.36 10.59
C LEU A 87 13.22 -12.19 11.66
N GLN A 88 13.58 -11.63 12.80
CA GLN A 88 14.22 -12.42 13.85
C GLN A 88 13.29 -13.48 14.41
N ASP A 89 13.87 -14.61 14.82
CA ASP A 89 13.16 -15.74 15.38
C ASP A 89 12.55 -15.39 16.75
N PRO A 90 11.21 -15.41 16.90
CA PRO A 90 10.52 -15.17 18.17
C PRO A 90 10.98 -16.11 19.29
N ASP A 91 11.30 -17.38 18.98
CA ASP A 91 11.66 -18.37 19.98
C ASP A 91 12.98 -18.02 20.67
N SER A 92 13.88 -17.33 19.97
CA SER A 92 15.15 -16.84 20.53
C SER A 92 14.98 -15.81 21.66
N PHE A 93 13.77 -15.27 21.83
CA PHE A 93 13.42 -14.32 22.89
C PHE A 93 12.40 -14.87 23.89
N SER A 94 11.87 -16.07 23.65
CA SER A 94 10.73 -16.58 24.41
C SER A 94 11.04 -16.74 25.91
N ASP A 95 12.29 -17.03 26.28
CA ASP A 95 12.70 -17.19 27.67
C ASP A 95 13.15 -15.90 28.39
N GLN A 96 13.12 -14.74 27.72
CA GLN A 96 13.65 -13.51 28.34
C GLN A 96 12.95 -13.14 29.65
N LEU A 97 11.66 -13.40 29.77
CA LEU A 97 10.93 -13.07 30.98
C LEU A 97 11.13 -14.10 32.09
N ASN A 98 11.63 -15.29 31.77
CA ASN A 98 12.01 -16.30 32.77
C ASN A 98 13.36 -15.99 33.43
N ASP A 99 14.14 -15.07 32.85
CA ASP A 99 15.38 -14.58 33.44
C ASP A 99 15.11 -13.40 34.40
N PRO A 100 15.45 -13.54 35.70
CA PRO A 100 15.28 -12.47 36.69
C PRO A 100 15.96 -11.15 36.31
N GLU A 101 17.07 -11.17 35.56
CA GLU A 101 17.76 -9.95 35.12
C GLU A 101 16.94 -9.13 34.12
N ASN A 102 15.94 -9.75 33.49
CA ASN A 102 15.15 -9.20 32.40
C ASN A 102 13.69 -8.96 32.78
N LEU A 103 13.25 -9.35 33.98
CA LEU A 103 11.89 -9.14 34.49
C LEU A 103 11.44 -7.67 34.51
N TRP A 104 12.38 -6.73 34.66
CA TRP A 104 12.08 -5.29 34.61
C TRP A 104 11.41 -4.85 33.30
N GLN A 105 11.58 -5.63 32.21
CA GLN A 105 10.96 -5.35 30.91
C GLN A 105 9.42 -5.36 30.96
N VAL A 106 8.84 -5.91 32.03
CA VAL A 106 7.38 -6.04 32.17
C VAL A 106 6.76 -4.99 33.11
N CYS A 107 7.56 -4.36 33.98
CA CYS A 107 7.11 -3.24 34.82
C CYS A 107 6.60 -2.02 34.02
N HIS A 108 6.76 -2.04 32.69
CA HIS A 108 6.34 -1.00 31.77
C HIS A 108 5.24 -1.46 30.79
N VAL A 109 4.67 -2.65 31.00
CA VAL A 109 3.35 -2.98 30.45
C VAL A 109 2.34 -2.18 31.26
N GLU A 110 1.55 -1.35 30.59
CA GLU A 110 0.59 -0.45 31.22
C GLU A 110 -0.20 -1.19 32.31
N HIS A 111 -0.07 -0.72 33.56
CA HIS A 111 -0.84 -1.18 34.74
C HIS A 111 -0.56 -2.60 35.23
N SER A 112 0.50 -3.28 34.76
CA SER A 112 0.84 -4.62 35.26
C SER A 112 1.54 -4.57 36.61
N SER A 113 0.86 -5.04 37.67
CA SER A 113 1.51 -5.45 38.91
C SER A 113 2.32 -6.73 38.68
N LEU A 114 3.26 -7.05 39.58
CA LEU A 114 3.97 -8.34 39.55
C LEU A 114 3.03 -9.54 39.78
N ASP A 115 1.81 -9.29 40.26
CA ASP A 115 0.79 -10.29 40.59
C ASP A 115 -0.13 -10.61 39.39
N HIS A 116 0.13 -10.03 38.22
CA HIS A 116 -0.72 -10.19 37.03
C HIS A 116 -0.60 -11.63 36.44
N PRO A 117 -1.68 -12.20 35.85
CA PRO A 117 -1.69 -13.59 35.36
C PRO A 117 -0.56 -13.98 34.40
N TRP A 118 -0.05 -13.05 33.59
CA TRP A 118 1.09 -13.30 32.70
C TRP A 118 2.37 -13.74 33.45
N ASN A 119 2.52 -13.41 34.72
CA ASN A 119 3.71 -13.71 35.53
C ASN A 119 3.54 -14.97 36.41
N GLU A 120 2.42 -15.67 36.33
CA GLU A 120 2.10 -16.77 37.24
C GLU A 120 3.11 -17.93 37.14
N ASN A 121 3.54 -18.27 35.92
CA ASN A 121 4.41 -19.41 35.65
C ASN A 121 5.29 -19.17 34.42
N ASP A 122 6.23 -20.10 34.17
CA ASP A 122 7.20 -19.99 33.07
C ASP A 122 6.54 -19.95 31.68
N GLU A 123 5.42 -20.67 31.50
CA GLU A 123 4.71 -20.71 30.23
C GLU A 123 3.96 -19.39 29.96
N SER A 124 3.26 -18.85 30.95
CA SER A 124 2.61 -17.53 30.83
C SER A 124 3.63 -16.44 30.51
N ARG A 125 4.81 -16.48 31.16
CA ARG A 125 5.93 -15.57 30.88
C ARG A 125 6.48 -15.75 29.47
N ARG A 126 6.59 -17.00 29.00
CA ARG A 126 7.03 -17.31 27.64
C ARG A 126 6.10 -16.74 26.59
N ILE A 127 4.79 -16.94 26.73
CA ILE A 127 3.77 -16.39 25.81
C ILE A 127 3.84 -14.86 25.81
N MET A 128 3.97 -14.24 26.99
CA MET A 128 4.08 -12.77 27.10
C MET A 128 5.38 -12.22 26.47
N SER A 129 6.48 -12.97 26.55
CA SER A 129 7.73 -12.61 25.87
C SER A 129 7.57 -12.64 24.34
N ILE A 130 6.93 -13.69 23.81
CA ILE A 130 6.61 -13.81 22.38
C ILE A 130 5.70 -12.65 21.93
N ARG A 131 4.65 -12.33 22.69
CA ARG A 131 3.79 -11.18 22.39
C ARG A 131 4.54 -9.85 22.44
N SER A 132 5.45 -9.69 23.40
CA SER A 132 6.31 -8.50 23.47
C SER A 132 7.22 -8.38 22.25
N PHE A 133 7.71 -9.51 21.72
CA PHE A 133 8.46 -9.52 20.46
C PHE A 133 7.58 -9.22 19.24
N GLY A 134 6.34 -9.71 19.19
CA GLY A 134 5.36 -9.34 18.15
C GLY A 134 5.17 -7.82 18.04
N ASN A 135 5.08 -7.13 19.18
CA ASN A 135 5.06 -5.66 19.22
C ASN A 135 6.34 -5.02 18.65
N VAL A 136 7.51 -5.63 18.83
CA VAL A 136 8.77 -5.16 18.23
C VAL A 136 8.75 -5.33 16.72
N GLN A 137 8.30 -6.48 16.21
CA GLN A 137 8.16 -6.70 14.77
C GLN A 137 7.20 -5.68 14.15
N LYS A 138 6.04 -5.46 14.78
CA LYS A 138 5.06 -4.45 14.38
C LYS A 138 5.69 -3.05 14.36
N ALA A 139 6.36 -2.63 15.43
CA ALA A 139 7.02 -1.33 15.51
C ALA A 139 8.09 -1.16 14.42
N ALA A 140 8.82 -2.21 14.07
CA ALA A 140 9.82 -2.17 13.01
C ALA A 140 9.18 -1.96 11.62
N LEU A 141 8.11 -2.71 11.31
CA LEU A 141 7.42 -2.61 10.03
C LEU A 141 6.62 -1.31 9.90
N ASP A 142 6.06 -0.82 10.99
CA ASP A 142 5.38 0.47 11.08
C ASP A 142 6.38 1.63 10.86
N ALA A 143 7.56 1.58 11.48
CA ALA A 143 8.62 2.56 11.22
C ALA A 143 9.03 2.58 9.73
N ALA A 144 9.14 1.40 9.10
CA ALA A 144 9.44 1.29 7.68
C ALA A 144 8.29 1.82 6.81
N GLN A 145 7.04 1.58 7.21
CA GLN A 145 5.87 2.12 6.53
C GLN A 145 5.86 3.64 6.60
N MET A 146 6.07 4.21 7.78
CA MET A 146 6.15 5.65 7.96
C MET A 146 7.27 6.22 7.10
N PHE A 147 8.41 5.54 6.97
CA PHE A 147 9.51 5.97 6.11
C PHE A 147 9.09 6.12 4.65
N LEU A 148 8.31 5.17 4.15
CA LEU A 148 7.91 5.11 2.74
C LEU A 148 6.71 6.01 2.44
N THR A 149 5.81 6.21 3.41
CA THR A 149 4.52 6.87 3.21
C THR A 149 4.49 8.32 3.67
N MET A 150 5.31 8.71 4.65
CA MET A 150 5.29 10.05 5.26
C MET A 150 6.26 11.04 4.60
N ASP A 151 6.96 10.64 3.53
CA ASP A 151 7.71 11.58 2.69
C ASP A 151 6.72 12.52 1.99
N PRO A 152 6.77 13.85 2.23
CA PRO A 152 5.85 14.81 1.60
C PRO A 152 6.02 14.89 0.09
N HIS A 153 7.20 14.53 -0.43
CA HIS A 153 7.54 14.63 -1.83
C HIS A 153 8.06 13.29 -2.35
N PRO A 154 7.19 12.26 -2.47
CA PRO A 154 7.53 10.99 -3.12
C PRO A 154 8.39 11.17 -4.36
N SER A 155 9.57 10.56 -4.37
CA SER A 155 10.40 10.49 -5.55
C SER A 155 10.71 9.06 -5.91
N GLN A 156 10.29 8.65 -7.11
CA GLN A 156 10.61 7.32 -7.65
C GLN A 156 12.12 7.13 -7.82
N HIS A 157 12.83 8.22 -8.14
CA HIS A 157 14.29 8.23 -8.18
C HIS A 157 14.91 7.92 -6.84
N ARG A 158 14.39 8.52 -5.77
CA ARG A 158 14.86 8.26 -4.41
C ARG A 158 14.68 6.80 -4.01
N TYR A 159 13.51 6.22 -4.25
CA TYR A 159 13.28 4.80 -3.96
C TYR A 159 14.18 3.89 -4.80
N LEU A 160 14.37 4.20 -6.08
CA LEU A 160 15.32 3.50 -6.93
C LEU A 160 16.75 3.57 -6.38
N ASP A 161 17.19 4.74 -5.93
CA ASP A 161 18.53 4.93 -5.38
C ASP A 161 18.71 4.14 -4.08
N ILE A 162 17.70 4.09 -3.21
CA ILE A 162 17.68 3.22 -2.02
C ILE A 162 17.89 1.76 -2.44
N LEU A 163 17.11 1.28 -3.41
CA LEU A 163 17.19 -0.11 -3.86
C LEU A 163 18.50 -0.44 -4.57
N LYS A 164 19.08 0.50 -5.33
CA LYS A 164 20.41 0.34 -5.95
C LYS A 164 21.52 0.23 -4.91
N ARG A 165 21.40 0.92 -3.77
CA ARG A 165 22.38 0.84 -2.68
C ARG A 165 22.31 -0.51 -1.96
N ARG A 166 21.10 -1.04 -1.73
CA ARG A 166 20.90 -2.34 -1.07
C ARG A 166 19.71 -3.10 -1.69
N PRO A 167 19.93 -3.87 -2.78
CA PRO A 167 18.85 -4.65 -3.41
C PRO A 167 18.22 -5.68 -2.47
N SER A 168 18.98 -6.21 -1.51
CA SER A 168 18.54 -7.18 -0.51
C SER A 168 17.39 -6.68 0.38
N VAL A 169 17.13 -5.37 0.41
CA VAL A 169 15.97 -4.81 1.11
C VAL A 169 14.67 -5.40 0.57
N ILE A 170 14.58 -5.68 -0.74
CA ILE A 170 13.38 -6.28 -1.33
C ILE A 170 13.24 -7.75 -0.95
N ASP A 171 14.34 -8.51 -0.93
CA ASP A 171 14.33 -9.92 -0.52
C ASP A 171 13.85 -10.06 0.93
N LEU A 172 14.42 -9.26 1.85
CA LEU A 172 13.97 -9.19 3.24
C LEU A 172 12.49 -8.77 3.33
N LEU A 173 12.06 -7.80 2.54
CA LEU A 173 10.68 -7.33 2.57
C LEU A 173 9.70 -8.39 2.04
N LEU A 174 10.07 -9.16 1.02
CA LEU A 174 9.29 -10.31 0.55
C LEU A 174 9.16 -11.36 1.66
N ASP A 175 10.25 -11.66 2.37
CA ASP A 175 10.20 -12.60 3.51
C ASP A 175 9.33 -12.06 4.65
N CYS A 176 9.36 -10.75 4.92
CA CYS A 176 8.49 -10.10 5.90
C CYS A 176 7.00 -10.31 5.55
N THR A 177 6.64 -10.38 4.27
CA THR A 177 5.25 -10.67 3.88
C THR A 177 4.81 -12.08 4.20
N LEU A 178 5.75 -12.99 4.49
CA LEU A 178 5.49 -14.41 4.78
C LEU A 178 5.49 -14.72 6.28
N ILE A 179 5.80 -13.74 7.13
CA ILE A 179 5.75 -13.85 8.61
C ILE A 179 4.40 -14.41 9.04
N GLU A 180 4.45 -15.46 9.85
CA GLU A 180 3.27 -16.11 10.42
C GLU A 180 2.83 -15.40 11.70
N ASN A 181 1.54 -15.48 12.01
CA ASN A 181 1.01 -14.94 13.26
C ASN A 181 1.59 -15.74 14.45
N LEU A 182 2.15 -15.02 15.41
CA LEU A 182 2.77 -15.63 16.57
C LEU A 182 1.71 -16.26 17.49
N VAL A 183 2.06 -17.40 18.08
CA VAL A 183 1.29 -17.94 19.21
C VAL A 183 1.36 -16.91 20.33
N GLY A 184 0.21 -16.37 20.75
CA GLY A 184 0.16 -15.30 21.74
C GLY A 184 -0.13 -13.89 21.20
N ASP A 185 -0.08 -13.68 19.87
CA ASP A 185 -0.30 -12.36 19.25
C ASP A 185 -1.13 -12.50 17.96
N GLN A 186 -2.42 -12.79 18.12
CA GLN A 186 -3.33 -13.01 16.99
C GLN A 186 -3.79 -11.71 16.31
N GLU A 187 -3.56 -10.58 16.95
CA GLU A 187 -3.84 -9.23 16.43
C GLU A 187 -2.64 -8.66 15.66
N ASN A 188 -1.61 -9.47 15.44
CA ASN A 188 -0.39 -9.02 14.79
C ASN A 188 -0.67 -8.55 13.35
N THR A 189 -0.28 -7.31 13.06
CA THR A 189 -0.43 -6.64 11.76
C THR A 189 0.86 -6.66 10.95
N THR A 190 1.83 -7.53 11.28
CA THR A 190 3.16 -7.53 10.64
C THR A 190 3.09 -7.84 9.16
N SER A 191 2.47 -8.95 8.77
CA SER A 191 2.44 -9.36 7.35
C SER A 191 1.67 -8.38 6.46
N SER A 192 0.60 -7.76 6.96
CA SER A 192 -0.15 -6.70 6.27
C SER A 192 0.70 -5.43 6.11
N LEU A 193 1.37 -4.96 7.16
CA LEU A 193 2.32 -3.83 7.10
C LEU A 193 3.46 -4.09 6.11
N ALA A 194 3.99 -5.32 6.05
CA ALA A 194 5.00 -5.69 5.07
C ALA A 194 4.47 -5.60 3.62
N CYS A 195 3.24 -6.06 3.37
CA CYS A 195 2.60 -5.90 2.06
C CYS A 195 2.33 -4.43 1.72
N GLU A 196 1.94 -3.61 2.71
CA GLU A 196 1.77 -2.17 2.54
C GLU A 196 3.09 -1.48 2.20
N ASN A 197 4.19 -1.89 2.83
CA ASN A 197 5.53 -1.41 2.52
C ASN A 197 5.93 -1.74 1.08
N LEU A 198 5.62 -2.94 0.58
CA LEU A 198 5.81 -3.27 -0.85
C LEU A 198 5.00 -2.31 -1.74
N ALA A 199 3.72 -2.14 -1.46
CA ALA A 199 2.86 -1.25 -2.24
C ALA A 199 3.35 0.21 -2.19
N ALA A 200 3.88 0.66 -1.05
CA ALA A 200 4.43 2.01 -0.87
C ALA A 200 5.76 2.21 -1.62
N PHE A 201 6.65 1.22 -1.60
CA PHE A 201 7.92 1.26 -2.34
C PHE A 201 7.72 1.44 -3.85
N PHE A 202 6.71 0.78 -4.40
CA PHE A 202 6.37 0.81 -5.82
C PHE A 202 5.16 1.68 -6.12
N ARG A 203 4.87 2.68 -5.26
CA ARG A 203 3.72 3.56 -5.46
C ARG A 203 3.83 4.30 -6.79
N TRP A 204 2.71 4.42 -7.50
CA TRP A 204 2.66 5.23 -8.71
C TRP A 204 2.85 6.72 -8.36
N PRO A 205 3.43 7.56 -9.25
CA PRO A 205 3.49 9.00 -9.02
C PRO A 205 2.10 9.57 -8.68
N PRO A 206 1.94 10.25 -7.54
CA PRO A 206 0.60 10.52 -6.98
C PRO A 206 -0.21 11.56 -7.78
N TYR A 207 0.47 12.39 -8.57
CA TYR A 207 -0.14 13.36 -9.46
C TYR A 207 -0.69 12.74 -10.77
N LEU A 208 -0.50 11.44 -10.99
CA LEU A 208 -0.95 10.71 -12.18
C LEU A 208 -2.00 9.64 -11.83
N VAL A 209 -2.90 9.39 -12.79
CA VAL A 209 -3.76 8.20 -12.78
C VAL A 209 -3.12 7.13 -13.65
N PRO A 210 -2.84 5.92 -13.12
CA PRO A 210 -2.20 4.86 -13.89
C PRO A 210 -2.98 4.47 -15.15
N GLY A 211 -2.26 4.17 -16.23
CA GLY A 211 -2.85 3.71 -17.50
C GLY A 211 -3.35 4.79 -18.44
N ILE A 212 -3.23 6.06 -18.06
CA ILE A 212 -3.62 7.19 -18.92
C ILE A 212 -2.35 7.88 -19.40
N SER A 213 -2.20 8.02 -20.72
CA SER A 213 -1.05 8.71 -21.31
C SER A 213 -1.44 10.15 -21.62
N THR A 214 -0.62 11.14 -21.27
CA THR A 214 -0.79 12.51 -21.75
C THR A 214 0.25 12.87 -22.83
N PRO A 215 -0.04 13.79 -23.76
CA PRO A 215 0.92 14.18 -24.80
C PRO A 215 2.18 14.86 -24.24
N ILE A 216 2.03 15.60 -23.14
CA ILE A 216 3.09 16.38 -22.45
C ILE A 216 3.93 15.49 -21.52
N ASP A 217 3.46 14.29 -21.18
CA ASP A 217 4.13 13.31 -20.30
C ASP A 217 5.52 12.85 -20.77
N LYS A 218 5.89 13.05 -22.04
CA LYS A 218 7.09 12.39 -22.59
C LYS A 218 8.40 12.75 -21.89
N ALA A 219 8.51 13.89 -21.21
CA ALA A 219 9.75 14.31 -20.58
C ALA A 219 9.75 14.13 -19.04
N TYR A 220 8.75 14.65 -18.34
CA TYR A 220 8.74 14.67 -16.86
C TYR A 220 8.28 13.36 -16.25
N SER A 221 7.11 12.84 -16.62
CA SER A 221 6.63 11.55 -16.08
C SER A 221 7.40 10.35 -16.64
N ALA A 222 8.04 10.49 -17.80
CA ALA A 222 8.93 9.46 -18.33
C ALA A 222 10.11 9.15 -17.40
N LYS A 223 10.65 10.15 -16.69
CA LYS A 223 11.75 9.94 -15.73
C LYS A 223 11.28 9.13 -14.52
N ASP A 224 10.20 9.57 -13.86
CA ASP A 224 9.65 8.87 -12.70
C ASP A 224 9.14 7.48 -13.04
N ARG A 225 8.48 7.32 -14.20
CA ARG A 225 8.04 6.01 -14.69
C ARG A 225 9.22 5.09 -15.00
N LYS A 226 10.30 5.62 -15.59
CA LYS A 226 11.53 4.87 -15.83
C LYS A 226 12.16 4.44 -14.50
N ALA A 227 12.21 5.32 -13.50
CA ALA A 227 12.73 5.00 -12.19
C ALA A 227 11.89 3.90 -11.52
N LEU A 228 10.56 4.03 -11.52
CA LEU A 228 9.63 3.00 -11.03
C LEU A 228 9.83 1.66 -11.76
N THR A 229 9.96 1.68 -13.09
CA THR A 229 10.23 0.47 -13.89
C THR A 229 11.53 -0.19 -13.48
N GLN A 230 12.61 0.58 -13.27
CA GLN A 230 13.89 0.07 -12.81
C GLN A 230 13.82 -0.49 -11.38
N SER A 231 13.04 0.14 -10.49
CA SER A 231 12.78 -0.41 -9.15
C SER A 231 12.07 -1.76 -9.24
N LEU A 232 11.06 -1.87 -10.11
CA LEU A 232 10.34 -3.13 -10.35
C LEU A 232 11.24 -4.20 -10.98
N GLN A 233 12.21 -3.84 -11.84
CA GLN A 233 13.22 -4.78 -12.32
C GLN A 233 14.05 -5.40 -11.17
N ILE A 234 14.35 -4.62 -10.13
CA ILE A 234 15.06 -5.14 -8.95
C ILE A 234 14.19 -6.17 -8.22
N LEU A 235 12.88 -5.91 -8.09
CA LEU A 235 11.92 -6.86 -7.52
C LEU A 235 11.82 -8.15 -8.33
N THR A 236 11.60 -8.05 -9.64
CA THR A 236 11.42 -9.22 -10.51
C THR A 236 12.71 -10.00 -10.77
N SER A 237 13.87 -9.42 -10.45
CA SER A 237 15.16 -10.12 -10.45
C SER A 237 15.37 -11.02 -9.24
N GLN A 238 14.54 -10.89 -8.19
CA GLN A 238 14.64 -11.75 -7.01
C GLN A 238 14.16 -13.18 -7.34
N PRO A 239 14.81 -14.22 -6.80
CA PRO A 239 14.39 -15.60 -7.01
C PRO A 239 12.99 -15.82 -6.43
N ASP A 240 12.17 -16.53 -7.18
CA ASP A 240 10.82 -16.94 -6.76
C ASP A 240 9.89 -15.78 -6.35
N TRP A 241 10.16 -14.54 -6.80
CA TRP A 241 9.40 -13.36 -6.43
C TRP A 241 7.89 -13.53 -6.67
N THR A 242 7.51 -14.22 -7.75
CA THR A 242 6.10 -14.50 -8.06
C THR A 242 5.51 -15.50 -7.08
N GLU A 243 6.22 -16.59 -6.75
CA GLU A 243 5.74 -17.57 -5.78
C GLU A 243 5.60 -16.96 -4.39
N ARG A 244 6.53 -16.10 -3.95
CA ARG A 244 6.42 -15.41 -2.66
C ARG A 244 5.20 -14.48 -2.60
N ILE A 245 4.90 -13.75 -3.68
CA ILE A 245 3.67 -12.94 -3.77
C ILE A 245 2.42 -13.84 -3.70
N ILE A 246 2.45 -14.99 -4.39
CA ILE A 246 1.33 -15.94 -4.39
C ILE A 246 1.14 -16.56 -3.01
N GLU A 247 2.21 -17.00 -2.36
CA GLU A 247 2.17 -17.53 -0.99
C GLU A 247 1.64 -16.48 -0.02
N ALA A 248 2.09 -15.23 -0.13
CA ALA A 248 1.59 -14.13 0.68
C ALA A 248 0.08 -13.90 0.47
N TRP A 249 -0.40 -14.02 -0.76
CA TRP A 249 -1.84 -13.96 -1.04
C TRP A 249 -2.58 -15.16 -0.43
N MET A 250 -2.06 -16.38 -0.58
CA MET A 250 -2.72 -17.58 -0.06
C MET A 250 -2.84 -17.55 1.46
N LYS A 251 -1.82 -17.04 2.17
CA LYS A 251 -1.84 -16.81 3.62
C LYS A 251 -2.80 -15.68 4.06
N SER A 252 -3.40 -14.94 3.12
CA SER A 252 -4.43 -13.91 3.41
C SER A 252 -5.86 -14.41 3.18
N GLU A 253 -6.04 -15.63 2.68
CA GLU A 253 -7.37 -16.22 2.50
C GLU A 253 -7.92 -16.69 3.86
N PRO A 254 -9.15 -16.32 4.24
CA PRO A 254 -9.76 -16.75 5.51
C PRO A 254 -9.83 -18.27 5.69
N GLU A 255 -9.89 -19.01 4.57
CA GLU A 255 -9.94 -20.48 4.54
C GLU A 255 -8.58 -21.14 4.84
N ALA A 256 -7.50 -20.36 4.92
CA ALA A 256 -6.17 -20.88 5.23
C ALA A 256 -6.02 -21.29 6.72
N GLU A 257 -7.00 -20.98 7.56
CA GLU A 257 -6.86 -21.11 9.01
C GLU A 257 -7.68 -22.23 9.65
N ASP A 258 -7.04 -22.85 10.63
CA ASP A 258 -7.67 -23.74 11.58
C ASP A 258 -8.34 -22.91 12.68
N ASN A 259 -9.66 -22.76 12.60
CA ASN A 259 -10.46 -22.01 13.57
C ASN A 259 -10.32 -22.55 15.00
N GLU A 260 -10.10 -23.85 15.18
CA GLU A 260 -9.92 -24.44 16.52
C GLU A 260 -8.55 -24.09 17.09
N LYS A 261 -7.51 -24.07 16.25
CA LYS A 261 -6.18 -23.59 16.65
C LYS A 261 -6.23 -22.11 17.02
N LEU A 262 -6.93 -21.29 16.23
CA LEU A 262 -7.12 -19.87 16.51
C LEU A 262 -7.84 -19.64 17.85
N GLN A 263 -8.97 -20.30 18.04
CA GLN A 263 -9.78 -20.13 19.26
C GLN A 263 -8.96 -20.50 20.51
N ARG A 264 -8.19 -21.59 20.45
CA ARG A 264 -7.27 -21.98 21.54
C ARG A 264 -6.19 -20.92 21.80
N ALA A 265 -5.61 -20.34 20.75
CA ALA A 265 -4.62 -19.28 20.89
C ALA A 265 -5.21 -18.02 21.53
N ILE A 266 -6.43 -17.62 21.15
CA ILE A 266 -7.13 -16.48 21.76
C ILE A 266 -7.41 -16.72 23.24
N TYR A 267 -7.89 -17.91 23.62
CA TYR A 267 -8.11 -18.24 25.03
C TYR A 267 -6.81 -18.20 25.85
N ALA A 268 -5.71 -18.74 25.32
CA ALA A 268 -4.40 -18.71 25.98
C ALA A 268 -3.88 -17.27 26.17
N VAL A 269 -4.17 -16.38 25.22
CA VAL A 269 -3.84 -14.96 25.32
C VAL A 269 -4.71 -14.26 26.36
N ASN A 270 -6.02 -14.49 26.31
CA ASN A 270 -6.95 -13.85 27.24
C ASN A 270 -6.68 -14.26 28.69
N SER A 271 -6.19 -15.48 28.94
CA SER A 271 -5.74 -15.88 30.28
C SER A 271 -4.51 -15.12 30.80
N LEU A 272 -3.81 -14.36 29.97
CA LEU A 272 -2.69 -13.52 30.42
C LEU A 272 -3.16 -12.22 31.07
N TYR A 273 -4.44 -11.85 30.95
CA TYR A 273 -5.01 -10.58 31.37
C TYR A 273 -6.19 -10.74 32.31
N ASP A 274 -6.40 -9.73 33.16
CA ASP A 274 -7.64 -9.60 33.92
C ASP A 274 -8.82 -9.31 32.96
N GLU A 275 -10.03 -9.72 33.34
CA GLU A 275 -11.25 -9.64 32.51
C GLU A 275 -11.50 -8.31 31.76
N PRO A 276 -11.24 -7.10 32.30
CA PRO A 276 -11.49 -5.87 31.55
C PRO A 276 -10.51 -5.62 30.38
N MET A 277 -9.41 -6.37 30.26
CA MET A 277 -8.36 -6.17 29.25
C MET A 277 -8.32 -7.26 28.16
N ALA A 278 -9.12 -8.32 28.30
CA ALA A 278 -9.17 -9.41 27.34
C ALA A 278 -10.02 -9.03 26.10
N SER A 279 -9.45 -9.17 24.90
CA SER A 279 -10.20 -9.00 23.65
C SER A 279 -11.21 -10.12 23.47
N THR A 280 -12.43 -9.80 23.02
CA THR A 280 -13.40 -10.83 22.65
C THR A 280 -12.95 -11.59 21.40
N TYR A 281 -13.38 -12.84 21.25
CA TYR A 281 -13.11 -13.62 20.03
C TYR A 281 -13.60 -12.90 18.76
N GLU A 282 -14.73 -12.22 18.85
CA GLU A 282 -15.35 -11.47 17.76
C GLU A 282 -14.52 -10.26 17.35
N GLU A 283 -13.98 -9.50 18.32
CA GLU A 283 -13.07 -8.38 18.07
C GLU A 283 -11.78 -8.84 17.39
N THR A 284 -11.15 -9.90 17.89
CA THR A 284 -9.94 -10.46 17.28
C THR A 284 -10.22 -10.94 15.85
N CYS A 285 -11.36 -11.60 15.61
CA CYS A 285 -11.74 -12.02 14.26
C CYS A 285 -11.98 -10.83 13.31
N ALA A 286 -12.60 -9.76 13.79
CA ALA A 286 -12.83 -8.54 13.01
C ALA A 286 -11.52 -7.81 12.68
N ALA A 287 -10.61 -7.68 13.66
CA ALA A 287 -9.27 -7.12 13.45
C ALA A 287 -8.51 -7.92 12.38
N ARG A 288 -8.52 -9.26 12.46
CA ARG A 288 -7.82 -10.11 11.49
C ARG A 288 -8.43 -10.06 10.09
N ALA A 289 -9.76 -10.01 9.98
CA ALA A 289 -10.42 -9.79 8.70
C ALA A 289 -9.96 -8.46 8.06
N THR A 290 -9.75 -7.43 8.88
CA THR A 290 -9.18 -6.16 8.44
C THR A 290 -7.76 -6.31 7.92
N GLU A 291 -6.89 -6.99 8.66
CA GLU A 291 -5.51 -7.23 8.26
C GLU A 291 -5.40 -8.06 6.98
N PHE A 292 -6.21 -9.10 6.82
CA PHE A 292 -6.26 -9.88 5.59
C PHE A 292 -6.66 -9.02 4.40
N ASN A 293 -7.69 -8.17 4.54
CA ASN A 293 -8.08 -7.28 3.47
C ASN A 293 -6.97 -6.28 3.12
N ARG A 294 -6.30 -5.66 4.11
CA ARG A 294 -5.17 -4.74 3.90
C ARG A 294 -4.02 -5.41 3.14
N ARG A 295 -3.68 -6.63 3.53
CA ARG A 295 -2.68 -7.46 2.84
C ARG A 295 -3.06 -7.70 1.38
N ARG A 296 -4.30 -8.13 1.13
CA ARG A 296 -4.83 -8.43 -0.21
C ARG A 296 -4.81 -7.22 -1.13
N VAL A 297 -5.36 -6.08 -0.69
CA VAL A 297 -5.41 -4.88 -1.53
C VAL A 297 -4.01 -4.36 -1.85
N SER A 298 -3.07 -4.48 -0.91
CA SER A 298 -1.66 -4.10 -1.13
C SER A 298 -0.97 -4.99 -2.16
N LEU A 299 -1.17 -6.31 -2.09
CA LEU A 299 -0.66 -7.24 -3.10
C LEU A 299 -1.30 -7.00 -4.48
N LEU A 300 -2.60 -6.76 -4.54
CA LEU A 300 -3.27 -6.39 -5.80
C LEU A 300 -2.77 -5.06 -6.35
N ARG A 301 -2.40 -4.10 -5.49
CA ARG A 301 -1.77 -2.84 -5.90
C ARG A 301 -0.39 -3.06 -6.49
N LEU A 302 0.41 -3.94 -5.90
CA LEU A 302 1.70 -4.35 -6.45
C LEU A 302 1.54 -5.03 -7.81
N ILE A 303 0.63 -6.01 -7.93
CA ILE A 303 0.33 -6.72 -9.18
C ILE A 303 -0.10 -5.74 -10.28
N THR A 304 -0.99 -4.80 -9.96
CA THR A 304 -1.41 -3.74 -10.88
C THR A 304 -0.21 -2.90 -11.33
N THR A 305 0.65 -2.47 -10.41
CA THR A 305 1.82 -1.63 -10.75
C THR A 305 2.81 -2.40 -11.65
N LEU A 306 3.09 -3.67 -11.31
CA LEU A 306 3.88 -4.59 -12.15
C LEU A 306 3.29 -4.70 -13.55
N SER A 307 1.97 -4.88 -13.67
CA SER A 307 1.30 -5.02 -14.97
C SER A 307 1.31 -3.75 -15.84
N TYR A 308 1.46 -2.56 -15.26
CA TYR A 308 1.68 -1.33 -16.02
C TYR A 308 3.10 -1.20 -16.57
N CYS A 309 4.05 -1.87 -15.92
CA CYS A 309 5.47 -1.86 -16.28
C CYS A 309 5.96 -3.23 -16.76
N ALA A 310 5.06 -4.16 -17.13
CA ALA A 310 5.38 -5.58 -17.27
C ALA A 310 6.58 -5.86 -18.19
N ASP A 311 6.60 -5.26 -19.38
CA ASP A 311 7.70 -5.44 -20.34
C ASP A 311 9.02 -4.84 -19.83
N GLY A 312 8.95 -3.63 -19.29
CA GLY A 312 10.13 -2.95 -18.74
C GLY A 312 10.66 -3.62 -17.48
N ALA A 313 9.79 -4.17 -16.64
CA ALA A 313 10.13 -4.89 -15.42
C ALA A 313 10.55 -6.34 -15.68
N GLY A 314 10.51 -6.84 -16.92
CA GLY A 314 10.90 -8.22 -17.23
C GLY A 314 9.90 -9.28 -16.76
N VAL A 315 8.63 -8.91 -16.53
CA VAL A 315 7.57 -9.85 -16.11
C VAL A 315 7.21 -10.74 -17.30
N ARG A 316 7.36 -12.05 -17.16
CA ARG A 316 7.11 -13.05 -18.21
C ARG A 316 5.63 -13.41 -18.27
N ASN A 317 5.20 -14.02 -19.37
CA ASN A 317 3.80 -14.49 -19.50
C ASN A 317 3.45 -15.53 -18.43
N VAL A 318 4.39 -16.41 -18.06
CA VAL A 318 4.17 -17.40 -17.00
C VAL A 318 3.91 -16.76 -15.64
N ASP A 319 4.58 -15.65 -15.34
CA ASP A 319 4.36 -14.89 -14.11
C ASP A 319 2.95 -14.26 -14.14
N ILE A 320 2.54 -13.69 -15.30
CA ILE A 320 1.18 -13.18 -15.50
C ILE A 320 0.13 -14.27 -15.33
N TYR A 321 0.36 -15.47 -15.90
CA TYR A 321 -0.53 -16.61 -15.75
C TYR A 321 -0.69 -17.04 -14.29
N SER A 322 0.39 -17.02 -13.53
CA SER A 322 0.39 -17.39 -12.11
C SER A 322 -0.31 -16.35 -11.23
N LEU A 323 -0.31 -15.07 -11.63
CA LEU A 323 -1.01 -13.99 -10.91
C LEU A 323 -2.49 -13.82 -11.32
N LEU A 324 -2.91 -14.38 -12.46
CA LEU A 324 -4.30 -14.28 -12.94
C LEU A 324 -5.35 -14.81 -11.93
N PRO A 325 -5.17 -16.00 -11.31
CA PRO A 325 -6.14 -16.52 -10.35
C PRO A 325 -6.39 -15.59 -9.17
N ILE A 326 -5.34 -14.92 -8.67
CA ILE A 326 -5.42 -13.94 -7.57
C ILE A 326 -6.33 -12.79 -7.96
N ALA A 327 -6.01 -12.12 -9.06
CA ALA A 327 -6.76 -10.95 -9.53
C ALA A 327 -8.19 -11.31 -9.96
N TYR A 328 -8.38 -12.47 -10.58
CA TYR A 328 -9.70 -13.00 -10.93
C TYR A 328 -10.56 -13.21 -9.68
N ARG A 329 -10.07 -13.92 -8.66
CA ARG A 329 -10.81 -14.16 -7.41
C ARG A 329 -11.20 -12.84 -6.74
N ALA A 330 -10.26 -11.89 -6.64
CA ALA A 330 -10.51 -10.56 -6.10
C ALA A 330 -11.58 -9.77 -6.89
N SER A 331 -11.68 -10.03 -8.19
CA SER A 331 -12.66 -9.36 -9.06
C SER A 331 -14.09 -9.86 -8.87
N PHE A 332 -14.31 -11.06 -8.33
CA PHE A 332 -15.64 -11.69 -8.29
C PHE A 332 -16.18 -12.00 -6.90
N LYS A 333 -15.38 -11.86 -5.82
CA LYS A 333 -15.90 -11.94 -4.44
C LYS A 333 -16.83 -10.73 -4.18
N ILE A 334 -18.13 -10.99 -4.06
CA ILE A 334 -19.17 -9.96 -3.79
C ILE A 334 -20.08 -10.40 -2.62
N ASN A 335 -19.82 -11.55 -2.00
CA ASN A 335 -20.78 -12.19 -1.09
C ASN A 335 -21.02 -11.42 0.22
N ASP A 336 -20.19 -10.41 0.53
CA ASP A 336 -20.46 -9.45 1.60
C ASP A 336 -19.94 -8.06 1.18
N PRO A 337 -20.78 -7.10 0.78
CA PRO A 337 -20.32 -5.78 0.37
C PRO A 337 -19.70 -4.95 1.51
N ASN A 338 -19.97 -5.28 2.78
CA ASN A 338 -19.47 -4.51 3.92
C ASN A 338 -18.07 -4.94 4.36
N ARG A 339 -17.68 -6.20 4.14
CA ARG A 339 -16.36 -6.73 4.54
C ARG A 339 -15.17 -6.26 3.68
N TRP A 340 -15.43 -5.74 2.47
CA TRP A 340 -14.39 -5.59 1.42
C TRP A 340 -14.28 -4.16 0.88
N ASP A 341 -14.96 -3.20 1.51
CA ASP A 341 -14.93 -1.77 1.14
C ASP A 341 -13.85 -0.99 1.92
N MET A 342 -12.97 -1.68 2.65
CA MET A 342 -11.86 -1.02 3.34
C MET A 342 -10.73 -0.71 2.36
N ASP A 343 -10.38 0.56 2.32
CA ASP A 343 -9.16 1.06 1.70
C ASP A 343 -8.02 1.20 2.71
N ILE A 344 -6.83 1.43 2.17
CA ILE A 344 -5.68 1.87 2.96
C ILE A 344 -5.49 3.34 2.68
N TYR A 345 -5.39 4.11 3.75
CA TYR A 345 -5.29 5.55 3.69
C TYR A 345 -4.39 6.04 4.82
N ALA A 346 -3.24 6.59 4.47
CA ALA A 346 -2.29 7.14 5.44
C ALA A 346 -1.94 8.58 5.08
N TRP A 347 -2.16 9.47 6.05
CA TRP A 347 -1.70 10.85 6.00
C TRP A 347 -0.45 11.04 6.85
N PRO A 348 0.45 11.95 6.46
CA PRO A 348 1.48 12.45 7.36
C PRO A 348 0.87 12.94 8.67
N ILE A 349 1.37 12.40 9.79
CA ILE A 349 0.90 12.73 11.15
C ILE A 349 1.09 14.22 11.44
N TRP A 350 2.14 14.83 10.86
CA TRP A 350 2.43 16.25 10.98
C TRP A 350 1.55 17.14 10.09
N ALA A 351 0.75 16.60 9.16
CA ALA A 351 -0.05 17.41 8.23
C ALA A 351 -1.00 18.41 8.94
N PRO A 352 -1.72 18.05 10.01
CA PRO A 352 -2.59 18.98 10.73
C PRO A 352 -1.84 20.12 11.45
N LEU A 353 -0.54 19.96 11.72
CA LEU A 353 0.27 20.96 12.42
C LEU A 353 0.61 22.16 11.54
N ASN A 354 0.37 22.08 10.24
CA ASN A 354 0.76 23.13 9.31
C ASN A 354 -0.30 23.40 8.25
N LYS A 355 -1.07 24.48 8.49
CA LYS A 355 -2.07 25.04 7.57
C LYS A 355 -1.52 25.38 6.18
N THR A 356 -0.19 25.51 6.05
CA THR A 356 0.51 25.85 4.81
C THR A 356 0.98 24.63 4.04
N TYR A 357 1.31 23.52 4.72
CA TYR A 357 1.82 22.29 4.08
C TYR A 357 0.73 21.40 3.49
N GLU A 358 -0.54 21.55 3.88
CA GLU A 358 -1.65 20.78 3.30
C GLU A 358 -1.78 20.95 1.77
N LYS A 359 -1.16 21.99 1.19
CA LYS A 359 -1.41 22.47 -0.16
C LYS A 359 -0.80 21.63 -1.30
N ASP A 360 -0.12 20.52 -1.05
CA ASP A 360 0.27 19.58 -2.14
C ASP A 360 0.49 18.13 -1.71
N LEU A 361 0.03 17.76 -0.52
CA LEU A 361 0.25 16.42 -0.02
C LEU A 361 -0.79 15.48 -0.61
N ASP A 362 -0.28 14.46 -1.31
CA ASP A 362 -1.07 13.30 -1.70
C ASP A 362 -0.82 12.18 -0.67
N PRO A 363 -1.87 11.72 0.04
CA PRO A 363 -1.74 10.65 1.00
C PRO A 363 -1.37 9.34 0.31
N PHE A 364 -0.76 8.42 1.07
CA PHE A 364 -0.62 7.05 0.60
C PHE A 364 -2.01 6.42 0.58
N TYR A 365 -2.41 5.93 -0.59
CA TYR A 365 -3.75 5.40 -0.81
C TYR A 365 -3.71 4.11 -1.64
N VAL A 366 -4.44 3.11 -1.16
CA VAL A 366 -4.74 1.88 -1.92
C VAL A 366 -6.25 1.70 -1.93
N ALA A 367 -6.81 1.59 -3.13
CA ALA A 367 -8.23 1.40 -3.33
C ALA A 367 -8.74 0.10 -2.68
N PRO A 368 -10.02 0.03 -2.28
CA PRO A 368 -10.58 -1.18 -1.71
C PRO A 368 -10.59 -2.32 -2.73
N GLU A 369 -10.69 -3.57 -2.27
CA GLU A 369 -10.60 -4.77 -3.12
C GLU A 369 -11.63 -4.77 -4.25
N VAL A 370 -12.82 -4.22 -3.99
CA VAL A 370 -13.89 -4.06 -5.00
C VAL A 370 -13.45 -3.28 -6.23
N LEU A 371 -12.48 -2.37 -6.12
CA LEU A 371 -11.86 -1.67 -7.24
C LEU A 371 -10.51 -2.27 -7.62
N GLN A 372 -9.64 -2.54 -6.65
CA GLN A 372 -8.27 -2.96 -6.90
C GLN A 372 -8.18 -4.35 -7.55
N GLY A 373 -9.08 -5.28 -7.20
CA GLY A 373 -9.20 -6.59 -7.83
C GLY A 373 -9.48 -6.49 -9.34
N PRO A 374 -10.57 -5.83 -9.77
CA PRO A 374 -10.85 -5.57 -11.18
C PRO A 374 -9.76 -4.80 -11.92
N ILE A 375 -9.11 -3.82 -11.28
CA ILE A 375 -7.99 -3.10 -11.89
C ILE A 375 -6.86 -4.08 -12.21
N ALA A 376 -6.43 -4.87 -11.23
CA ALA A 376 -5.37 -5.87 -11.41
C ALA A 376 -5.75 -6.87 -12.51
N PHE A 377 -6.99 -7.39 -12.49
CA PHE A 377 -7.42 -8.39 -13.45
C PHE A 377 -7.49 -7.84 -14.87
N ALA A 378 -8.12 -6.67 -15.06
CA ALA A 378 -8.16 -6.00 -16.35
C ALA A 378 -6.75 -5.74 -16.88
N ARG A 379 -5.82 -5.30 -16.02
CA ARG A 379 -4.45 -5.00 -16.44
C ARG A 379 -3.63 -6.23 -16.81
N LEU A 380 -3.74 -7.33 -16.07
CA LEU A 380 -3.11 -8.60 -16.47
C LEU A 380 -3.63 -9.07 -17.84
N LEU A 381 -4.95 -8.97 -18.07
CA LEU A 381 -5.55 -9.25 -19.38
C LEU A 381 -5.04 -8.30 -20.48
N VAL A 382 -4.83 -7.02 -20.19
CA VAL A 382 -4.24 -6.06 -21.14
C VAL A 382 -2.83 -6.49 -21.53
N VAL A 383 -1.97 -6.88 -20.57
CA VAL A 383 -0.61 -7.35 -20.87
C VAL A 383 -0.65 -8.57 -21.78
N LEU A 384 -1.55 -9.52 -21.53
CA LEU A 384 -1.71 -10.70 -22.38
C LEU A 384 -2.21 -10.34 -23.78
N ALA A 385 -3.14 -9.38 -23.91
CA ALA A 385 -3.62 -8.90 -25.20
C ALA A 385 -2.51 -8.16 -25.97
N GLN A 386 -1.77 -7.27 -25.31
CA GLN A 386 -0.63 -6.52 -25.87
C GLN A 386 0.44 -7.45 -26.45
N ARG A 387 0.69 -8.58 -25.78
CA ARG A 387 1.65 -9.59 -26.20
C ARG A 387 1.08 -10.61 -27.19
N ASN A 388 -0.15 -10.43 -27.65
CA ASN A 388 -0.90 -11.40 -28.47
C ASN A 388 -0.97 -12.81 -27.85
N ALA A 389 -0.83 -12.91 -26.53
CA ALA A 389 -0.81 -14.17 -25.79
C ALA A 389 -2.22 -14.62 -25.39
N LEU A 390 -3.17 -13.68 -25.22
CA LEU A 390 -4.51 -13.98 -24.70
C LEU A 390 -5.26 -15.05 -25.51
N ASP A 391 -5.36 -14.88 -26.82
CA ASP A 391 -6.08 -15.80 -27.71
C ASP A 391 -5.40 -17.19 -27.76
N SER A 392 -4.07 -17.24 -27.57
CA SER A 392 -3.29 -18.47 -27.62
C SER A 392 -3.49 -19.38 -26.40
N ILE A 393 -3.95 -18.84 -25.27
CA ILE A 393 -4.11 -19.60 -24.01
C ILE A 393 -5.13 -20.73 -24.15
N GLN A 394 -6.22 -20.48 -24.89
CA GLN A 394 -7.25 -21.48 -25.14
C GLN A 394 -6.73 -22.65 -25.99
N LEU A 395 -5.62 -22.46 -26.71
CA LEU A 395 -5.01 -23.47 -27.58
C LEU A 395 -3.91 -24.28 -26.87
N LEU A 396 -3.51 -23.89 -25.66
CA LEU A 396 -2.48 -24.59 -24.90
C LEU A 396 -2.97 -26.00 -24.52
N GLN A 397 -2.14 -27.01 -24.82
CA GLN A 397 -2.41 -28.41 -24.44
C GLN A 397 -1.71 -28.83 -23.15
N LYS A 398 -0.67 -28.08 -22.75
CA LYS A 398 0.14 -28.34 -21.55
C LYS A 398 0.40 -27.04 -20.81
N ALA A 399 0.51 -27.13 -19.49
CA ALA A 399 0.89 -26.00 -18.66
C ALA A 399 2.29 -25.50 -19.09
N PRO A 400 2.49 -24.17 -19.21
CA PRO A 400 3.82 -23.61 -19.43
C PRO A 400 4.81 -24.06 -18.35
N ALA A 401 6.09 -24.20 -18.71
CA ALA A 401 7.15 -24.42 -17.74
C ALA A 401 7.23 -23.23 -16.76
N ASP A 402 7.62 -23.50 -15.52
CA ASP A 402 7.73 -22.54 -14.41
C ASP A 402 6.39 -21.92 -13.96
N LEU A 403 5.24 -22.50 -14.33
CA LEU A 403 3.96 -22.07 -13.80
C LEU A 403 3.90 -22.35 -12.29
N SER A 404 3.31 -21.42 -11.52
CA SER A 404 3.13 -21.61 -10.08
C SER A 404 2.48 -22.95 -9.76
N THR A 405 2.97 -23.59 -8.70
CA THR A 405 2.43 -24.87 -8.20
C THR A 405 0.96 -24.79 -7.81
N THR A 406 0.47 -23.58 -7.50
CA THR A 406 -0.93 -23.32 -7.13
C THR A 406 -1.84 -23.03 -8.33
N THR A 407 -1.27 -22.89 -9.52
CA THR A 407 -2.00 -22.50 -10.73
C THR A 407 -2.02 -23.63 -11.74
N SER A 408 -3.21 -24.00 -12.23
CA SER A 408 -3.35 -25.03 -13.26
C SER A 408 -3.69 -24.44 -14.63
N LEU A 409 -3.34 -25.15 -15.71
CA LEU A 409 -3.72 -24.75 -17.07
C LEU A 409 -5.24 -24.59 -17.21
N ALA A 410 -6.01 -25.53 -16.65
CA ALA A 410 -7.47 -25.50 -16.69
C ALA A 410 -8.03 -24.22 -16.06
N GLN A 411 -7.45 -23.77 -14.93
CA GLN A 411 -7.82 -22.50 -14.31
C GLN A 411 -7.53 -21.32 -15.23
N ILE A 412 -6.33 -21.25 -15.82
CA ILE A 412 -5.96 -20.14 -16.71
C ILE A 412 -6.88 -20.11 -17.94
N GLN A 413 -7.18 -21.25 -18.55
CA GLN A 413 -8.10 -21.37 -19.68
C GLN A 413 -9.52 -20.93 -19.29
N GLN A 414 -10.02 -21.36 -18.13
CA GLN A 414 -11.32 -20.92 -17.63
C GLN A 414 -11.36 -19.40 -17.43
N ILE A 415 -10.37 -18.84 -16.74
CA ILE A 415 -10.30 -17.42 -16.39
C ILE A 415 -10.23 -16.54 -17.65
N THR A 416 -9.48 -16.98 -18.66
CA THR A 416 -9.28 -16.24 -19.92
C THR A 416 -10.30 -16.59 -21.00
N HIS A 417 -11.31 -17.40 -20.68
CA HIS A 417 -12.37 -17.74 -21.63
C HIS A 417 -13.15 -16.47 -22.04
N PRO A 418 -13.47 -16.27 -23.33
CA PRO A 418 -14.14 -15.06 -23.81
C PRO A 418 -15.42 -14.70 -23.05
N ASP A 419 -16.21 -15.68 -22.62
CA ASP A 419 -17.44 -15.44 -21.86
C ASP A 419 -17.20 -14.96 -20.42
N ILE A 420 -16.13 -15.46 -19.78
CA ILE A 420 -15.72 -15.01 -18.46
C ILE A 420 -15.22 -13.56 -18.54
N ILE A 421 -14.44 -13.24 -19.57
CA ILE A 421 -13.97 -11.87 -19.85
C ILE A 421 -15.15 -10.93 -20.10
N ARG A 422 -16.14 -11.32 -20.93
CA ARG A 422 -17.35 -10.51 -21.16
C ARG A 422 -18.14 -10.28 -19.87
N ARG A 423 -18.30 -11.32 -19.04
CA ARG A 423 -18.98 -11.21 -17.73
C ARG A 423 -18.22 -10.25 -16.81
N PHE A 424 -16.90 -10.35 -16.76
CA PHE A 424 -16.04 -9.44 -16.00
C PHE A 424 -16.31 -7.98 -16.40
N PHE A 425 -16.30 -7.65 -17.69
CA PHE A 425 -16.52 -6.26 -18.13
C PHE A 425 -17.87 -5.70 -17.73
N ARG A 426 -18.93 -6.51 -17.76
CA ARG A 426 -20.25 -6.08 -17.27
C ARG A 426 -20.21 -5.73 -15.78
N VAL A 427 -19.55 -6.55 -14.97
CA VAL A 427 -19.38 -6.32 -13.53
C VAL A 427 -18.49 -5.10 -13.26
N ALA A 428 -17.37 -4.97 -13.97
CA ALA A 428 -16.46 -3.83 -13.84
C ALA A 428 -17.16 -2.51 -14.18
N PHE A 429 -17.97 -2.48 -15.24
CA PHE A 429 -18.74 -1.30 -15.62
C PHE A 429 -19.81 -0.93 -14.59
N TYR A 430 -20.51 -1.91 -14.03
CA TYR A 430 -21.43 -1.70 -12.93
C TYR A 430 -20.71 -1.08 -11.71
N ARG A 431 -19.51 -1.58 -11.38
CA ARG A 431 -18.67 -1.01 -10.30
C ARG A 431 -18.23 0.42 -10.58
N ILE A 432 -17.84 0.72 -11.82
CA ILE A 432 -17.50 2.10 -12.25
C ILE A 432 -18.69 3.04 -12.00
N GLN A 433 -19.89 2.65 -12.43
CA GLN A 433 -21.10 3.46 -12.23
C GLN A 433 -21.46 3.64 -10.75
N ASN A 434 -21.36 2.58 -9.95
CA ASN A 434 -21.63 2.65 -8.52
C ASN A 434 -20.61 3.51 -7.78
N SER A 435 -19.32 3.37 -8.11
CA SER A 435 -18.25 4.19 -7.54
C SER A 435 -18.45 5.67 -7.86
N LEU A 436 -18.84 5.99 -9.10
CA LEU A 436 -19.18 7.36 -9.50
C LEU A 436 -20.35 7.94 -8.67
N LYS A 437 -21.40 7.14 -8.41
CA LYS A 437 -22.53 7.55 -7.56
C LYS A 437 -22.08 7.80 -6.11
N ARG A 438 -21.24 6.92 -5.55
CA ARG A 438 -20.68 7.07 -4.20
C ARG A 438 -19.82 8.32 -4.09
N GLY A 439 -18.89 8.55 -5.03
CA GLY A 439 -18.05 9.75 -5.03
C GLY A 439 -18.87 11.04 -5.01
N ARG A 440 -19.97 11.10 -5.78
CA ARG A 440 -20.86 12.28 -5.81
C ARG A 440 -21.57 12.53 -4.47
N ALA A 441 -21.92 11.46 -3.75
CA ALA A 441 -22.47 11.58 -2.41
C ALA A 441 -21.41 12.12 -1.43
N SER A 442 -20.18 11.60 -1.51
CA SER A 442 -19.06 12.01 -0.64
C SER A 442 -18.60 13.46 -0.88
N THR A 443 -18.68 13.99 -2.11
CA THR A 443 -18.33 15.40 -2.40
C THR A 443 -19.23 16.41 -1.67
N ARG A 444 -20.39 15.99 -1.15
CA ARG A 444 -21.34 16.88 -0.44
C ARG A 444 -21.07 17.00 1.06
N ASP A 445 -20.16 16.20 1.62
CA ASP A 445 -19.87 16.15 3.06
C ASP A 445 -18.33 16.20 3.30
N PRO A 446 -17.73 17.41 3.23
CA PRO A 446 -16.28 17.58 3.33
C PRO A 446 -15.71 17.40 4.75
N ASP A 447 -16.55 17.30 5.77
CA ASP A 447 -16.16 17.35 7.19
C ASP A 447 -15.73 15.99 7.78
N ARG A 448 -15.72 14.92 6.99
CA ARG A 448 -15.25 13.60 7.43
C ARG A 448 -13.72 13.51 7.49
N THR A 449 -13.17 14.08 8.56
CA THR A 449 -11.79 13.81 9.00
C THR A 449 -11.55 12.29 9.03
N GLY A 450 -10.45 11.83 8.44
CA GLY A 450 -10.09 10.42 8.40
C GLY A 450 -10.68 9.58 7.24
N THR A 451 -11.55 10.13 6.39
CA THR A 451 -11.99 9.42 5.17
C THR A 451 -11.20 9.83 3.93
N PRO A 452 -10.98 8.92 2.96
CA PRO A 452 -10.41 9.27 1.68
C PRO A 452 -11.29 10.27 0.94
N ASP A 453 -10.66 11.32 0.43
CA ASP A 453 -11.34 12.30 -0.40
C ASP A 453 -11.99 11.62 -1.62
N ALA A 454 -13.18 12.09 -2.03
CA ALA A 454 -13.86 11.69 -3.26
C ALA A 454 -12.92 11.72 -4.48
N GLY A 455 -11.94 12.63 -4.50
CA GLY A 455 -10.90 12.70 -5.54
C GLY A 455 -10.10 11.40 -5.71
N LEU A 456 -9.77 10.71 -4.62
CA LEU A 456 -9.06 9.43 -4.66
C LEU A 456 -9.95 8.31 -5.19
N ALA A 457 -11.21 8.27 -4.76
CA ALA A 457 -12.20 7.33 -5.28
C ALA A 457 -12.43 7.52 -6.79
N TYR A 458 -12.55 8.77 -7.25
CA TYR A 458 -12.64 9.08 -8.69
C TYR A 458 -11.39 8.65 -9.45
N ALA A 459 -10.19 8.84 -8.88
CA ALA A 459 -8.93 8.45 -9.51
C ALA A 459 -8.80 6.92 -9.66
N SER A 460 -9.11 6.15 -8.64
CA SER A 460 -9.11 4.67 -8.73
C SER A 460 -10.17 4.15 -9.71
N THR A 461 -11.31 4.82 -9.77
CA THR A 461 -12.36 4.48 -10.74
C THR A 461 -11.92 4.84 -12.17
N ALA A 462 -11.19 5.96 -12.34
CA ALA A 462 -10.59 6.33 -13.61
C ALA A 462 -9.52 5.32 -14.04
N GLU A 463 -8.71 4.82 -13.12
CA GLU A 463 -7.73 3.75 -13.37
C GLU A 463 -8.39 2.46 -13.88
N LEU A 464 -9.46 2.00 -13.23
CA LEU A 464 -10.25 0.85 -13.69
C LEU A 464 -10.82 1.09 -15.10
N THR A 465 -11.40 2.29 -15.32
CA THR A 465 -11.97 2.65 -16.62
C THR A 465 -10.90 2.69 -17.71
N ALA A 466 -9.72 3.22 -17.41
CA ALA A 466 -8.57 3.24 -18.32
C ALA A 466 -8.07 1.83 -18.63
N ALA A 467 -8.01 0.93 -17.64
CA ALA A 467 -7.64 -0.47 -17.86
C ALA A 467 -8.64 -1.19 -18.78
N VAL A 468 -9.94 -0.93 -18.62
CA VAL A 468 -10.99 -1.46 -19.50
C VAL A 468 -10.85 -0.96 -20.93
N ILE A 469 -10.65 0.35 -21.12
CA ILE A 469 -10.43 0.95 -22.45
C ILE A 469 -9.18 0.38 -23.10
N ALA A 470 -8.08 0.28 -22.35
CA ALA A 470 -6.84 -0.29 -22.86
C ALA A 470 -7.04 -1.74 -23.32
N PHE A 471 -7.84 -2.54 -22.61
CA PHE A 471 -8.11 -3.91 -23.03
C PHE A 471 -8.92 -3.95 -24.34
N ASP A 472 -9.95 -3.12 -24.43
CA ASP A 472 -10.78 -2.99 -25.63
C ASP A 472 -9.93 -2.61 -26.85
N ASP A 473 -9.04 -1.63 -26.70
CA ASP A 473 -8.16 -1.18 -27.77
C ASP A 473 -7.15 -2.26 -28.20
N ASN A 474 -6.59 -3.03 -27.25
CA ASN A 474 -5.65 -4.10 -27.58
C ASN A 474 -6.32 -5.38 -28.13
N THR A 475 -7.64 -5.51 -27.98
CA THR A 475 -8.40 -6.65 -28.52
C THR A 475 -9.24 -6.27 -29.74
N GLY A 476 -9.22 -5.01 -30.18
CA GLY A 476 -10.03 -4.52 -31.30
C GLY A 476 -11.53 -4.62 -31.04
N GLY A 477 -11.97 -4.48 -29.78
CA GLY A 477 -13.39 -4.48 -29.43
C GLY A 477 -14.08 -5.85 -29.34
N LYS A 478 -13.34 -6.96 -29.51
CA LYS A 478 -13.88 -8.35 -29.53
C LYS A 478 -14.75 -8.70 -28.31
N HIS A 479 -14.48 -8.10 -27.16
CA HIS A 479 -15.13 -8.46 -25.89
C HIS A 479 -16.02 -7.34 -25.30
N ALA A 480 -15.96 -6.11 -25.84
CA ALA A 480 -16.56 -4.93 -25.21
C ALA A 480 -17.15 -3.90 -26.21
N LEU A 481 -17.63 -4.37 -27.37
CA LEU A 481 -18.19 -3.56 -28.48
C LEU A 481 -19.14 -2.43 -28.04
N ASN A 482 -20.06 -2.67 -27.09
CA ASN A 482 -21.05 -1.67 -26.65
C ASN A 482 -20.56 -0.76 -25.51
N VAL A 483 -19.38 -1.01 -24.96
CA VAL A 483 -18.84 -0.33 -23.76
C VAL A 483 -17.86 0.77 -24.12
N ARG A 484 -17.29 0.73 -25.34
CA ARG A 484 -16.16 1.57 -25.77
C ARG A 484 -16.40 3.08 -25.65
N ILE A 485 -17.45 3.60 -26.29
CA ILE A 485 -17.76 5.05 -26.28
C ILE A 485 -18.14 5.49 -24.86
N GLY A 486 -19.03 4.73 -24.20
CA GLY A 486 -19.48 5.02 -22.84
C GLY A 486 -18.33 5.05 -21.82
N ALA A 487 -17.38 4.12 -21.91
CA ALA A 487 -16.22 4.07 -21.03
C ALA A 487 -15.30 5.28 -21.22
N ARG A 488 -15.03 5.71 -22.46
CA ARG A 488 -14.22 6.92 -22.71
C ARG A 488 -14.87 8.18 -22.16
N VAL A 489 -16.18 8.35 -22.38
CA VAL A 489 -16.97 9.45 -21.79
C VAL A 489 -16.89 9.42 -20.27
N MET A 490 -17.03 8.24 -19.66
CA MET A 490 -16.90 8.09 -18.21
C MET A 490 -15.51 8.43 -17.71
N LEU A 491 -14.45 8.02 -18.42
CA LEU A 491 -13.08 8.33 -18.06
C LEU A 491 -12.85 9.85 -18.04
N ALA A 492 -13.23 10.54 -19.11
CA ALA A 492 -13.10 12.01 -19.19
C ALA A 492 -13.88 12.71 -18.07
N ARG A 493 -15.09 12.24 -17.74
CA ARG A 493 -15.89 12.76 -16.62
C ARG A 493 -15.23 12.50 -15.27
N LEU A 494 -14.72 11.30 -15.03
CA LEU A 494 -14.03 10.94 -13.79
C LEU A 494 -12.79 11.81 -13.57
N LEU A 495 -11.97 11.99 -14.61
CA LEU A 495 -10.83 12.90 -14.56
C LEU A 495 -11.26 14.35 -14.30
N SER A 496 -12.35 14.82 -14.92
CA SER A 496 -12.92 16.14 -14.63
C SER A 496 -13.29 16.31 -13.15
N PHE A 497 -13.83 15.28 -12.50
CA PHE A 497 -14.08 15.31 -11.05
C PHE A 497 -12.79 15.27 -10.21
N VAL A 498 -11.79 14.48 -10.60
CA VAL A 498 -10.47 14.49 -9.94
C VAL A 498 -9.86 15.89 -9.97
N ILE A 499 -9.94 16.60 -11.09
CA ILE A 499 -9.42 17.96 -11.25
C ILE A 499 -10.12 18.92 -10.28
N VAL A 500 -11.46 18.89 -10.23
CA VAL A 500 -12.23 19.77 -9.33
C VAL A 500 -11.80 19.57 -7.89
N VAL A 501 -11.75 18.31 -7.43
CA VAL A 501 -11.33 18.00 -6.06
C VAL A 501 -9.89 18.43 -5.82
N ALA A 502 -8.97 18.13 -6.74
CA ALA A 502 -7.57 18.51 -6.61
C ALA A 502 -7.38 20.03 -6.54
N MET A 503 -8.10 20.81 -7.35
CA MET A 503 -8.09 22.28 -7.31
C MET A 503 -8.60 22.81 -5.96
N THR A 504 -9.70 22.26 -5.44
CA THR A 504 -10.25 22.63 -4.13
C THR A 504 -9.27 22.31 -2.99
N ARG A 505 -8.50 21.23 -3.12
CA ARG A 505 -7.46 20.81 -2.16
C ARG A 505 -6.09 21.41 -2.44
N HIS A 506 -5.98 22.37 -3.37
CA HIS A 506 -4.74 23.02 -3.77
C HIS A 506 -3.66 22.09 -4.37
N ARG A 507 -3.99 20.83 -4.71
CA ARG A 507 -3.09 19.86 -5.36
C ARG A 507 -2.93 20.17 -6.85
N TYR A 508 -2.36 21.32 -7.15
CA TYR A 508 -2.33 21.90 -8.49
C TYR A 508 -1.58 21.04 -9.50
N ARG A 509 -0.51 20.36 -9.05
CA ARG A 509 0.22 19.42 -9.91
C ARG A 509 -0.70 18.29 -10.38
N ARG A 510 -1.42 17.65 -9.46
CA ARG A 510 -2.40 16.60 -9.80
C ARG A 510 -3.52 17.13 -10.69
N ALA A 511 -4.06 18.31 -10.37
CA ALA A 511 -5.10 18.95 -11.18
C ALA A 511 -4.65 19.19 -12.63
N TYR A 512 -3.42 19.69 -12.82
CA TYR A 512 -2.85 19.96 -14.13
C TYR A 512 -2.62 18.70 -14.95
N TYR A 513 -1.95 17.67 -14.40
CA TYR A 513 -1.71 16.44 -15.16
C TYR A 513 -3.02 15.69 -15.46
N CYS A 514 -3.99 15.69 -14.53
CA CYS A 514 -5.31 15.11 -14.79
C CYS A 514 -6.12 15.91 -15.83
N SER A 515 -5.95 17.23 -15.93
CA SER A 515 -6.64 18.05 -16.93
C SER A 515 -6.10 17.82 -18.34
N LEU A 516 -4.78 17.66 -18.48
CA LEU A 516 -4.16 17.23 -19.74
C LEU A 516 -4.65 15.85 -20.17
N ALA A 517 -4.71 14.91 -19.22
CA ALA A 517 -5.24 13.57 -19.45
C ALA A 517 -6.72 13.61 -19.89
N ALA A 518 -7.53 14.41 -19.20
CA ALA A 518 -8.95 14.57 -19.52
C ALA A 518 -9.13 15.14 -20.93
N ALA A 519 -8.36 16.16 -21.31
CA ALA A 519 -8.41 16.76 -22.64
C ALA A 519 -8.03 15.75 -23.72
N SER A 520 -6.93 15.02 -23.54
CA SER A 520 -6.50 14.00 -24.49
C SER A 520 -7.51 12.87 -24.67
N VAL A 521 -8.15 12.42 -23.58
CA VAL A 521 -9.23 11.41 -23.67
C VAL A 521 -10.46 12.01 -24.36
N ALA A 522 -10.80 13.26 -24.06
CA ALA A 522 -11.99 13.91 -24.59
C ALA A 522 -11.92 14.19 -26.10
N GLU A 523 -10.74 14.57 -26.60
CA GLU A 523 -10.49 14.79 -28.03
C GLU A 523 -10.61 13.50 -28.87
N GLY A 524 -10.40 12.33 -28.25
CA GLY A 524 -10.56 11.03 -28.91
C GLY A 524 -12.00 10.52 -28.99
N ILE A 525 -12.99 11.28 -28.52
CA ILE A 525 -14.40 10.89 -28.49
C ILE A 525 -15.16 11.58 -29.63
N PRO A 526 -15.83 10.83 -30.54
CA PRO A 526 -16.66 11.43 -31.59
C PRO A 526 -17.86 12.16 -30.98
N GLY A 527 -18.08 13.42 -31.37
CA GLY A 527 -19.01 14.34 -30.71
C GLY A 527 -20.49 14.17 -31.08
N ASP A 528 -20.79 13.56 -32.24
CA ASP A 528 -22.10 13.70 -32.88
C ASP A 528 -23.27 12.96 -32.18
N ASP A 529 -22.98 12.02 -31.27
CA ASP A 529 -23.99 11.11 -30.67
C ASP A 529 -24.11 11.22 -29.13
N ILE A 530 -23.47 12.20 -28.48
CA ILE A 530 -23.37 12.24 -27.01
C ILE A 530 -23.99 13.53 -26.48
N PRO A 531 -25.13 13.45 -25.76
CA PRO A 531 -25.76 14.62 -25.16
C PRO A 531 -24.79 15.38 -24.24
N ASP A 532 -24.80 16.71 -24.37
CA ASP A 532 -24.02 17.66 -23.54
C ASP A 532 -22.50 17.45 -23.59
N TRP A 533 -22.00 16.78 -24.63
CA TRP A 533 -20.58 16.51 -24.78
C TRP A 533 -19.77 17.77 -25.07
N ASP A 534 -20.29 18.67 -25.89
CA ASP A 534 -19.65 19.95 -26.21
C ASP A 534 -19.43 20.82 -24.97
N GLU A 535 -20.41 20.87 -24.06
CA GLU A 535 -20.28 21.58 -22.79
C GLU A 535 -19.21 20.92 -21.91
N THR A 536 -19.19 19.59 -21.84
CA THR A 536 -18.19 18.84 -21.09
C THR A 536 -16.79 19.09 -21.63
N LEU A 537 -16.62 19.10 -22.95
CA LEU A 537 -15.34 19.37 -23.63
C LEU A 537 -14.88 20.80 -23.39
N ALA A 538 -15.78 21.78 -23.49
CA ALA A 538 -15.48 23.18 -23.18
C ALA A 538 -15.04 23.36 -21.71
N ARG A 539 -15.71 22.67 -20.78
CA ARG A 539 -15.32 22.66 -19.36
C ARG A 539 -13.92 22.07 -19.16
N ILE A 540 -13.62 20.92 -19.75
CA ILE A 540 -12.30 20.28 -19.64
C ILE A 540 -11.20 21.20 -20.18
N ARG A 541 -11.42 21.85 -21.33
CA ARG A 541 -10.46 22.82 -21.89
C ARG A 541 -10.22 24.00 -20.96
N ARG A 542 -11.26 24.52 -20.30
CA ARG A 542 -11.12 25.58 -19.29
C ARG A 542 -10.33 25.10 -18.09
N GLN A 543 -10.62 23.91 -17.59
CA GLN A 543 -9.89 23.28 -16.48
C GLN A 543 -8.39 23.14 -16.75
N VAL A 544 -7.98 22.89 -17.99
CA VAL A 544 -6.55 22.87 -18.38
C VAL A 544 -5.90 24.23 -18.14
N GLN A 545 -6.53 25.32 -18.57
CA GLN A 545 -5.99 26.67 -18.39
C GLN A 545 -5.96 27.08 -16.92
N GLU A 546 -7.03 26.81 -16.17
CA GLU A 546 -7.14 27.12 -14.74
C GLU A 546 -6.09 26.37 -13.91
N SER A 547 -5.95 25.06 -14.14
CA SER A 547 -4.96 24.24 -13.42
C SER A 547 -3.52 24.60 -13.77
N LYS A 548 -3.25 24.95 -15.03
CA LYS A 548 -1.93 25.44 -15.46
C LYS A 548 -1.58 26.75 -14.76
N PHE A 549 -2.48 27.74 -14.81
CA PHE A 549 -2.28 29.04 -14.17
C PHE A 549 -2.06 28.91 -12.66
N ALA A 550 -2.82 28.02 -11.99
CA ALA A 550 -2.66 27.78 -10.57
C ALA A 550 -1.32 27.11 -10.22
N LEU A 551 -0.81 26.22 -11.08
CA LEU A 551 0.50 25.59 -10.91
C LEU A 551 1.63 26.61 -11.10
N GLU A 552 1.60 27.41 -12.18
CA GLU A 552 2.65 28.39 -12.50
C GLU A 552 2.75 29.53 -11.46
N ASN A 553 1.61 30.07 -11.00
CA ASN A 553 1.61 31.13 -9.96
C ASN A 553 2.13 30.66 -8.61
N ARG A 554 2.12 29.35 -8.36
CA ARG A 554 2.69 28.79 -7.13
C ARG A 554 4.21 28.71 -7.22
N GLU A 555 4.74 28.19 -8.33
CA GLU A 555 6.19 28.12 -8.54
C GLU A 555 6.84 29.51 -8.40
N SER A 556 6.18 30.57 -8.86
CA SER A 556 6.66 31.95 -8.68
C SER A 556 6.64 32.48 -7.25
N ASN A 557 5.81 31.92 -6.37
CA ASN A 557 5.70 32.34 -4.96
C ASN A 557 6.62 31.56 -4.03
N ASP A 558 7.05 30.36 -4.41
CA ASP A 558 7.99 29.55 -3.63
C ASP A 558 9.47 29.96 -3.87
N ASP A 559 9.75 30.77 -4.91
CA ASP A 559 11.07 31.35 -5.26
C ASP A 559 11.34 32.74 -4.62
N HIS A 560 10.49 33.22 -3.70
CA HIS A 560 10.61 34.48 -2.94
C HIS A 560 10.58 34.23 -1.44
#